data_AF-A0A022QIB5-F1
#
_entry.id   AF-A0A022QIB5-F1
#
_cell.length_a   1.000
_cell.length_b   1.000
_cell.length_c   1.000
_cell.angle_alpha   90.00
_cell.angle_beta   90.00
_cell.angle_gamma   90.00
#
_symmetry.space_group_name_H-M   'P 1'
#
loop_
_entity.id
_entity.type
_entity.pdbx_description
1 polymer ?
#
loop_
_entity_poly.entity_id
_entity_poly.type
_entity_poly.pdbx_seq_one_letter_code
_entity_poly.pdbx_strand_id
1 'polypeptide(L)'
;MVQCITSHPTTRPLFAEARIPYYLCAILDLIDDSLSEPFEHLRLATLDAMCSLVKVPDTEVIDCILYSEIMPLCLQILQCGSVMSKPFAAFIVEKLLLNNDYFQHICHLPKRLFPVCHALGNVVALLAEAPSAQLLNHVIRCYHRFLDDERSHWTMRNPFPKALTDGTFDHCLREEQRARMLLQQLLDNVRGPPVPYPSRWENL
;
A
#
# COMPACT_ATOMS: atom_id res chain seq x y z
N MET A 1 12.68 2.23 -20.61
CA MET A 1 13.69 3.30 -20.39
C MET A 1 13.64 3.83 -18.96
N VAL A 2 12.52 4.38 -18.49
CA VAL A 2 12.40 4.95 -17.13
C VAL A 2 12.70 3.91 -16.04
N GLN A 3 12.17 2.69 -16.14
CA GLN A 3 12.45 1.58 -15.21
C GLN A 3 13.96 1.25 -15.12
N CYS A 4 14.71 1.35 -16.22
CA CYS A 4 16.16 1.13 -16.19
C CYS A 4 16.89 2.21 -15.38
N ILE A 5 16.42 3.46 -15.47
CA ILE A 5 16.97 4.59 -14.71
C ILE A 5 16.64 4.43 -13.23
N THR A 6 15.41 4.04 -12.89
CA THR A 6 14.98 3.87 -11.49
C THR A 6 15.49 2.58 -10.85
N SER A 7 15.99 1.60 -11.61
CA SER A 7 16.59 0.37 -11.05
C SER A 7 18.10 0.47 -10.81
N HIS A 8 18.78 1.43 -11.43
CA HIS A 8 20.23 1.58 -11.33
C HIS A 8 20.63 2.47 -10.11
N PRO A 9 21.52 2.01 -9.23
CA PRO A 9 21.80 2.66 -7.94
C PRO A 9 22.40 4.07 -8.06
N THR A 10 23.13 4.36 -9.14
CA THR A 10 23.72 5.70 -9.34
C THR A 10 22.72 6.72 -9.86
N THR A 11 21.74 6.30 -10.65
CA THR A 11 20.81 7.23 -11.32
C THR A 11 19.50 7.38 -10.56
N ARG A 12 19.13 6.40 -9.73
CA ARG A 12 17.91 6.43 -8.93
C ARG A 12 17.84 7.61 -7.94
N PRO A 13 18.89 7.95 -7.17
CA PRO A 13 18.88 9.16 -6.32
C PRO A 13 18.71 10.43 -7.16
N LEU A 14 19.47 10.57 -8.26
CA LEU A 14 19.37 11.73 -9.17
C LEU A 14 17.97 11.88 -9.76
N PHE A 15 17.29 10.77 -10.04
CA PHE A 15 15.92 10.75 -10.52
C PHE A 15 14.95 11.32 -9.48
N ALA A 16 15.15 10.99 -8.20
CA ALA A 16 14.37 11.52 -7.09
C ALA A 16 14.69 13.00 -6.79
N GLU A 17 15.97 13.38 -6.80
CA GLU A 17 16.43 14.77 -6.65
C GLU A 17 15.83 15.69 -7.71
N ALA A 18 15.73 15.21 -8.95
CA ALA A 18 15.07 15.91 -10.05
C ALA A 18 13.53 15.98 -9.90
N ARG A 19 12.97 15.44 -8.82
CA ARG A 19 11.53 15.38 -8.50
C ARG A 19 10.69 14.70 -9.59
N ILE A 20 11.29 13.85 -10.40
CA ILE A 20 10.59 13.13 -11.47
C ILE A 20 9.44 12.26 -10.94
N PRO A 21 9.55 11.57 -9.78
CA PRO A 21 8.43 10.81 -9.22
C PRO A 21 7.14 11.62 -9.01
N TYR A 22 7.24 12.93 -8.75
CA TYR A 22 6.07 13.81 -8.63
C TYR A 22 5.31 13.91 -9.96
N TYR A 23 6.02 14.06 -11.08
CA TYR A 23 5.41 14.09 -12.41
C TYR A 23 4.85 12.73 -12.82
N LEU A 24 5.48 11.63 -12.38
CA LEU A 24 4.93 10.29 -12.57
C LEU A 24 3.59 10.12 -11.83
N CYS A 25 3.44 10.69 -10.63
CA CYS A 25 2.16 10.70 -9.92
C CYS A 25 1.07 11.44 -10.72
N ALA A 26 1.39 12.57 -11.36
CA ALA A 26 0.44 13.28 -12.21
C ALA A 26 -0.05 12.45 -13.40
N ILE A 27 0.80 11.56 -13.95
CA ILE A 27 0.39 10.62 -15.00
C ILE A 27 -0.59 9.56 -14.46
N LEU A 28 -0.37 9.09 -13.23
CA LEU A 28 -1.26 8.12 -12.58
C LEU A 28 -2.64 8.71 -12.24
N ASP A 29 -2.74 10.02 -12.06
CA ASP A 29 -3.96 10.77 -11.71
C ASP A 29 -4.90 11.03 -12.91
N LEU A 30 -4.52 10.66 -14.14
CA LEU A 30 -5.33 10.83 -15.35
C LEU A 30 -6.53 9.85 -15.44
N ILE A 31 -7.25 9.66 -14.33
CA ILE A 31 -8.17 8.56 -14.07
C ILE A 31 -9.44 8.63 -14.94
N ASP A 32 -9.80 9.79 -15.50
CA ASP A 32 -11.01 9.95 -16.31
C ASP A 32 -10.86 9.45 -17.77
N ASP A 33 -9.64 9.34 -18.31
CA ASP A 33 -9.39 8.81 -19.66
C ASP A 33 -9.11 7.29 -19.68
N SER A 34 -9.34 6.62 -18.54
CA SER A 34 -8.85 5.28 -18.17
C SER A 34 -9.39 4.09 -18.95
N LEU A 35 -10.20 4.32 -19.98
CA LEU A 35 -10.74 3.27 -20.87
C LEU A 35 -10.11 3.27 -22.26
N SER A 36 -9.21 4.21 -22.58
CA SER A 36 -8.45 4.16 -23.83
C SER A 36 -7.16 3.34 -23.66
N GLU A 37 -6.95 2.37 -24.55
CA GLU A 37 -5.80 1.45 -24.55
C GLU A 37 -4.42 2.17 -24.42
N PRO A 38 -4.17 3.32 -25.08
CA PRO A 38 -2.91 4.05 -24.91
C PRO A 38 -2.64 4.55 -23.47
N PHE A 39 -3.68 4.99 -22.74
CA PHE A 39 -3.49 5.49 -21.37
C PHE A 39 -3.27 4.34 -20.38
N GLU A 40 -3.82 3.16 -20.63
CA GLU A 40 -3.54 1.98 -19.81
C GLU A 40 -2.07 1.55 -19.92
N HIS A 41 -1.50 1.52 -21.12
CA HIS A 41 -0.07 1.22 -21.31
C HIS A 41 0.83 2.24 -20.62
N LEU A 42 0.52 3.53 -20.73
CA LEU A 42 1.26 4.59 -20.05
C LEU A 42 1.18 4.44 -18.52
N ARG A 43 0.00 4.15 -17.98
CA ARG A 43 -0.21 3.90 -16.55
C ARG A 43 0.60 2.69 -16.07
N LEU A 44 0.57 1.58 -16.79
CA LEU A 44 1.32 0.38 -16.44
C LEU A 44 2.84 0.61 -16.48
N ALA A 45 3.35 1.30 -17.51
CA ALA A 45 4.76 1.67 -17.58
C ALA A 45 5.18 2.60 -16.43
N THR A 46 4.30 3.50 -16.03
CA THR A 46 4.52 4.43 -14.90
C THR A 46 4.52 3.68 -13.56
N LEU A 47 3.54 2.79 -13.34
CA LEU A 47 3.47 1.94 -12.16
C LEU A 47 4.69 1.02 -12.05
N ASP A 48 5.16 0.45 -13.15
CA ASP A 48 6.36 -0.38 -13.18
C ASP A 48 7.63 0.41 -12.81
N ALA A 49 7.77 1.64 -13.32
CA ALA A 49 8.86 2.53 -12.94
C ALA A 49 8.82 2.89 -11.44
N MET A 50 7.63 3.16 -10.90
CA MET A 50 7.42 3.44 -9.47
C MET A 50 7.69 2.21 -8.60
N CYS A 51 7.27 1.01 -9.02
CA CYS A 51 7.61 -0.25 -8.36
C CYS A 51 9.12 -0.43 -8.25
N SER A 52 9.86 -0.18 -9.33
CA SER A 52 11.32 -0.25 -9.32
C SER A 52 11.94 0.76 -8.34
N LEU A 53 11.39 1.99 -8.30
CA LEU A 53 11.85 3.06 -7.42
C LEU A 53 11.69 2.70 -5.93
N VAL A 54 10.52 2.19 -5.53
CA VAL A 54 10.21 1.87 -4.12
C VAL A 54 10.79 0.53 -3.66
N LYS A 55 11.30 -0.31 -4.58
CA LYS A 55 11.85 -1.63 -4.24
C LYS A 55 13.11 -1.56 -3.39
N VAL A 56 13.96 -0.56 -3.65
CA VAL A 56 15.20 -0.29 -2.91
C VAL A 56 15.29 1.23 -2.75
N PRO A 57 14.55 1.82 -1.80
CA PRO A 57 14.49 3.26 -1.74
C PRO A 57 15.71 3.82 -1.03
N ASP A 58 16.46 4.67 -1.74
CA ASP A 58 17.48 5.53 -1.12
C ASP A 58 16.78 6.63 -0.31
N THR A 59 17.54 7.37 0.52
CA THR A 59 16.96 8.40 1.40
C THR A 59 16.25 9.48 0.57
N GLU A 60 16.87 9.92 -0.53
CA GLU A 60 16.35 10.91 -1.46
C GLU A 60 15.04 10.47 -2.11
N VAL A 61 14.90 9.16 -2.35
CA VAL A 61 13.69 8.55 -2.89
C VAL A 61 12.55 8.64 -1.87
N ILE A 62 12.81 8.28 -0.61
CA ILE A 62 11.80 8.38 0.46
C ILE A 62 11.40 9.84 0.68
N ASP A 63 12.35 10.75 0.75
CA ASP A 63 12.08 12.18 0.91
C ASP A 63 11.21 12.72 -0.22
N CYS A 64 11.51 12.36 -1.47
CA CYS A 64 10.67 12.75 -2.60
C CYS A 64 9.25 12.17 -2.50
N ILE A 65 9.12 10.90 -2.10
CA ILE A 65 7.85 10.18 -2.00
C ILE A 65 6.99 10.69 -0.85
N LEU A 66 7.58 11.08 0.28
CA LEU A 66 6.89 11.60 1.46
C LEU A 66 5.99 12.80 1.16
N TYR A 67 6.39 13.63 0.19
CA TYR A 67 5.65 14.82 -0.24
C TYR A 67 4.86 14.60 -1.54
N SER A 68 4.70 13.35 -1.98
CA SER A 68 3.96 12.98 -3.20
C SER A 68 2.59 12.36 -2.88
N GLU A 69 1.70 12.37 -3.87
CA GLU A 69 0.36 11.76 -3.80
C GLU A 69 0.36 10.26 -4.14
N ILE A 70 1.52 9.59 -4.11
CA ILE A 70 1.62 8.19 -4.58
C ILE A 70 0.76 7.21 -3.77
N MET A 71 0.66 7.40 -2.44
CA MET A 71 -0.16 6.55 -1.57
C MET A 71 -1.66 6.67 -1.89
N PRO A 72 -2.28 7.86 -1.89
CA PRO A 72 -3.68 7.98 -2.26
C PRO A 72 -3.97 7.48 -3.68
N LEU A 73 -3.10 7.77 -4.66
CA LEU A 73 -3.24 7.28 -6.03
C LEU A 73 -3.21 5.75 -6.11
N CYS A 74 -2.27 5.08 -5.43
CA CYS A 74 -2.21 3.62 -5.42
C CYS A 74 -3.43 3.00 -4.72
N LEU A 75 -3.91 3.60 -3.62
CA LEU A 75 -5.11 3.14 -2.94
C LEU A 75 -6.37 3.29 -3.81
N GLN A 76 -6.45 4.32 -4.65
CA GLN A 76 -7.52 4.47 -5.62
C GLN A 76 -7.42 3.42 -6.73
N ILE A 77 -6.24 3.20 -7.30
CA ILE A 77 -6.00 2.16 -8.31
C ILE A 77 -6.36 0.76 -7.75
N LEU A 78 -6.09 0.49 -6.48
CA LEU A 78 -6.49 -0.78 -5.85
C LEU A 78 -8.01 -0.99 -5.80
N GLN A 79 -8.77 0.09 -5.62
CA GLN A 79 -10.22 0.03 -5.55
C GLN A 79 -10.84 -0.08 -6.96
N CYS A 80 -10.51 0.85 -7.86
CA CYS A 80 -11.20 0.99 -9.15
C CYS A 80 -10.32 0.81 -10.40
N GLY A 81 -9.03 0.51 -10.25
CA GLY A 81 -8.12 0.30 -11.39
C GLY A 81 -8.33 -1.03 -12.12
N SER A 82 -7.62 -1.21 -13.24
CA SER A 82 -7.66 -2.46 -14.01
C SER A 82 -7.00 -3.62 -13.27
N VAL A 83 -7.39 -4.86 -13.63
CA VAL A 83 -6.78 -6.10 -13.11
C VAL A 83 -5.26 -6.10 -13.26
N MET A 84 -4.73 -5.48 -14.32
CA MET A 84 -3.30 -5.37 -14.58
C MET A 84 -2.60 -4.32 -13.72
N SER A 85 -3.30 -3.24 -13.35
CA SER A 85 -2.71 -2.12 -12.58
C SER A 85 -2.69 -2.41 -11.07
N LYS A 86 -3.71 -3.11 -10.56
CA LYS A 86 -3.86 -3.40 -9.12
C LYS A 86 -2.64 -4.08 -8.48
N PRO A 87 -1.99 -5.10 -9.09
CA PRO A 87 -0.83 -5.76 -8.50
C PRO A 87 0.36 -4.81 -8.28
N PHE A 88 0.60 -3.88 -9.20
CA PHE A 88 1.66 -2.90 -9.06
C PHE A 88 1.34 -1.90 -7.95
N ALA A 89 0.11 -1.38 -7.90
CA ALA A 89 -0.33 -0.49 -6.83
C ALA A 89 -0.24 -1.17 -5.45
N ALA A 90 -0.62 -2.44 -5.34
CA ALA A 90 -0.51 -3.23 -4.10
C ALA A 90 0.95 -3.35 -3.65
N PHE A 91 1.84 -3.65 -4.59
CA PHE A 91 3.27 -3.73 -4.32
C PHE A 91 3.83 -2.39 -3.82
N ILE A 92 3.46 -1.27 -4.45
CA ILE A 92 3.91 0.06 -4.04
C ILE A 92 3.43 0.37 -2.62
N VAL A 93 2.13 0.18 -2.33
CA VAL A 93 1.57 0.41 -0.99
C VAL A 93 2.30 -0.44 0.06
N GLU A 94 2.52 -1.74 -0.21
CA GLU A 94 3.28 -2.61 0.70
C GLU A 94 4.69 -2.06 0.95
N LYS A 95 5.42 -1.67 -0.10
CA LYS A 95 6.80 -1.18 0.04
C LYS A 95 6.89 0.13 0.81
N LEU A 96 5.95 1.04 0.59
CA LEU A 96 5.88 2.29 1.34
C LEU A 96 5.61 2.03 2.83
N LEU A 97 4.67 1.15 3.16
CA LEU A 97 4.37 0.81 4.56
C LEU A 97 5.50 0.06 5.27
N LEU A 98 6.27 -0.75 4.52
CA LEU A 98 7.45 -1.45 5.06
C LEU A 98 8.64 -0.51 5.30
N ASN A 99 8.68 0.67 4.67
CA ASN A 99 9.71 1.66 4.96
C ASN A 99 9.43 2.35 6.30
N ASN A 100 10.42 2.38 7.19
CA ASN A 100 10.24 2.91 8.55
C ASN A 100 9.91 4.41 8.58
N ASP A 101 10.64 5.22 7.83
CA ASP A 101 10.48 6.68 7.84
C ASP A 101 9.12 7.09 7.25
N TYR A 102 8.76 6.47 6.12
CA TYR A 102 7.45 6.65 5.50
C TYR A 102 6.31 6.21 6.44
N PHE A 103 6.44 5.03 7.05
CA PHE A 103 5.43 4.50 7.97
C PHE A 103 5.24 5.38 9.20
N GLN A 104 6.34 5.88 9.79
CA GLN A 104 6.27 6.78 10.93
C GLN A 104 5.65 8.13 10.55
N HIS A 105 5.93 8.64 9.34
CA HIS A 105 5.33 9.87 8.83
C HIS A 105 3.81 9.78 8.68
N ILE A 106 3.29 8.64 8.19
CA ILE A 106 1.83 8.44 8.08
C ILE A 106 1.18 8.21 9.46
N CYS A 107 1.83 7.47 10.35
CA CYS A 107 1.29 7.20 11.69
C CYS A 107 1.30 8.46 12.58
N HIS A 108 2.10 9.48 12.23
CA HIS A 108 2.18 10.71 12.99
C HIS A 108 0.83 11.44 13.10
N LEU A 109 0.06 11.52 12.00
CA LEU A 109 -1.20 12.28 11.97
C LEU A 109 -2.39 11.37 11.62
N PRO A 110 -3.50 11.40 12.38
CA PRO A 110 -4.70 10.61 12.08
C PRO A 110 -5.21 10.81 10.64
N LYS A 111 -5.17 12.05 10.13
CA LYS A 111 -5.61 12.41 8.78
C LYS A 111 -4.82 11.72 7.65
N ARG A 112 -3.62 11.20 7.94
CA ARG A 112 -2.81 10.42 6.97
C ARG A 112 -3.07 8.93 7.11
N LEU A 113 -3.19 8.42 8.34
CA LEU A 113 -3.33 7.00 8.61
C LEU A 113 -4.74 6.46 8.35
N PHE A 114 -5.79 7.18 8.77
CA PHE A 114 -7.17 6.71 8.67
C PHE A 114 -7.59 6.41 7.23
N PRO A 115 -7.31 7.27 6.22
CA PRO A 115 -7.65 6.96 4.83
C PRO A 115 -6.96 5.69 4.31
N VAL A 116 -5.72 5.42 4.74
CA VAL A 116 -4.96 4.23 4.34
C VAL A 116 -5.60 2.97 4.90
N CYS A 117 -5.90 2.92 6.20
CA CYS A 117 -6.56 1.77 6.81
C CYS A 117 -7.96 1.54 6.24
N HIS A 118 -8.74 2.62 6.05
CA HIS A 118 -10.08 2.54 5.48
C HIS A 118 -10.06 2.00 4.03
N ALA A 119 -9.18 2.53 3.18
CA ALA A 119 -9.06 2.08 1.80
C ALA A 119 -8.61 0.60 1.72
N LEU A 120 -7.67 0.17 2.57
CA LEU A 120 -7.29 -1.24 2.65
C LEU A 120 -8.44 -2.14 3.13
N GLY A 121 -9.30 -1.66 4.04
CA GLY A 121 -10.54 -2.34 4.42
C GLY A 121 -11.50 -2.53 3.24
N ASN A 122 -11.68 -1.49 2.42
CA ASN A 122 -12.47 -1.58 1.20
C ASN A 122 -11.87 -2.59 0.20
N VAL A 123 -10.54 -2.59 0.05
CA VAL A 123 -9.85 -3.56 -0.81
C VAL A 123 -10.09 -5.00 -0.34
N VAL A 124 -10.10 -5.25 0.97
CA VAL A 124 -10.47 -6.57 1.51
C VAL A 124 -11.90 -6.94 1.13
N ALA A 125 -12.86 -6.02 1.25
CA ALA A 125 -14.24 -6.28 0.84
C ALA A 125 -14.34 -6.60 -0.66
N LEU A 126 -13.61 -5.86 -1.51
CA LEU A 126 -13.55 -6.14 -2.95
C LEU A 126 -12.93 -7.50 -3.27
N LEU A 127 -11.91 -7.93 -2.51
CA LEU A 127 -11.28 -9.23 -2.68
C LEU A 127 -12.19 -10.39 -2.26
N ALA A 128 -13.14 -10.17 -1.35
CA ALA A 128 -14.13 -11.18 -1.00
C ALA A 128 -15.04 -11.52 -2.18
N GLU A 129 -15.40 -10.50 -2.98
CA GLU A 129 -16.23 -10.66 -4.18
C GLU A 129 -15.42 -11.15 -5.39
N ALA A 130 -14.18 -10.67 -5.55
CA ALA A 130 -13.29 -11.01 -6.65
C ALA A 130 -11.90 -11.43 -6.10
N PRO A 131 -11.73 -12.71 -5.70
CA PRO A 131 -10.50 -13.17 -5.06
C PRO A 131 -9.26 -13.06 -5.93
N SER A 132 -8.15 -12.61 -5.32
CA SER A 132 -6.83 -12.59 -5.91
C SER A 132 -5.78 -12.85 -4.83
N ALA A 133 -5.13 -14.02 -4.89
CA ALA A 133 -4.13 -14.43 -3.90
C ALA A 133 -2.95 -13.45 -3.84
N GLN A 134 -2.49 -12.98 -5.00
CA GLN A 134 -1.39 -12.03 -5.08
C GLN A 134 -1.73 -10.69 -4.40
N LEU A 135 -2.92 -10.13 -4.67
CA LEU A 135 -3.35 -8.87 -4.03
C LEU A 135 -3.57 -9.06 -2.54
N LEU A 136 -4.24 -10.16 -2.16
CA LEU A 136 -4.50 -10.48 -0.76
C LEU A 136 -3.20 -10.63 0.04
N ASN A 137 -2.18 -11.25 -0.54
CA ASN A 137 -0.85 -11.37 0.08
C ASN A 137 -0.23 -10.01 0.41
N HIS A 138 -0.32 -9.05 -0.50
CA HIS A 138 0.15 -7.68 -0.27
C HIS A 138 -0.65 -7.01 0.86
N VAL A 139 -1.99 -7.13 0.80
CA VAL A 139 -2.88 -6.55 1.81
C VAL A 139 -2.60 -7.14 3.20
N ILE A 140 -2.47 -8.46 3.35
CA ILE A 140 -2.14 -9.11 4.63
C ILE A 140 -0.81 -8.58 5.18
N ARG A 141 0.21 -8.37 4.32
CA ARG A 141 1.48 -7.77 4.74
C ARG A 141 1.32 -6.33 5.22
N CYS A 142 0.48 -5.52 4.57
CA CYS A 142 0.14 -4.17 5.03
C CYS A 142 -0.54 -4.18 6.41
N TYR A 143 -1.52 -5.07 6.62
CA TYR A 143 -2.19 -5.22 7.91
C TYR A 143 -1.23 -5.70 9.01
N HIS A 144 -0.36 -6.66 8.70
CA HIS A 144 0.66 -7.14 9.65
C HIS A 144 1.60 -6.01 10.07
N ARG A 145 2.03 -5.16 9.12
CA ARG A 145 2.83 -3.97 9.41
C ARG A 145 2.15 -2.98 10.37
N PHE A 146 0.83 -2.86 10.35
CA PHE A 146 0.12 -2.00 11.29
C PHE A 146 0.25 -2.44 12.75
N LEU A 147 0.63 -3.68 13.02
CA LEU A 147 0.89 -4.17 14.38
C LEU A 147 2.14 -3.53 15.02
N ASP A 148 3.06 -2.99 14.21
CA ASP A 148 4.35 -2.46 14.69
C ASP A 148 4.24 -1.05 15.31
N ASP A 149 3.09 -0.39 15.21
CA ASP A 149 2.84 0.93 15.82
C ASP A 149 1.46 0.96 16.49
N GLU A 150 1.40 1.42 17.73
CA GLU A 150 0.17 1.44 18.53
C GLU A 150 -0.96 2.22 17.85
N ARG A 151 -0.64 3.29 17.11
CA ARG A 151 -1.63 4.14 16.42
C ARG A 151 -2.25 3.42 15.23
N SER A 152 -1.42 2.79 14.40
CA SER A 152 -1.92 2.00 13.27
C SER A 152 -2.62 0.74 13.73
N HIS A 153 -2.13 0.09 14.78
CA HIS A 153 -2.75 -1.11 15.34
C HIS A 153 -4.15 -0.79 15.87
N TRP A 154 -4.28 0.32 16.62
CA TRP A 154 -5.60 0.80 17.06
C TRP A 154 -6.51 1.11 15.87
N THR A 155 -6.03 1.87 14.89
CA THR A 155 -6.84 2.29 13.73
C THR A 155 -7.34 1.10 12.92
N MET A 156 -6.46 0.16 12.62
CA MET A 156 -6.75 -1.06 11.87
C MET A 156 -7.83 -1.93 12.54
N ARG A 157 -7.90 -1.92 13.88
CA ARG A 157 -8.88 -2.73 14.63
C ARG A 157 -10.28 -2.12 14.67
N ASN A 158 -10.45 -0.86 14.26
CA ASN A 158 -11.67 -0.09 14.48
C ASN A 158 -12.28 0.46 13.16
N PRO A 159 -12.99 -0.36 12.36
CA PRO A 159 -13.22 -1.79 12.53
C PRO A 159 -12.24 -2.67 11.73
N PHE A 160 -11.93 -3.84 12.27
CA PHE A 160 -11.19 -4.87 11.54
C PHE A 160 -12.07 -5.56 10.47
N PRO A 161 -11.58 -5.84 9.25
CA PRO A 161 -12.39 -6.48 8.21
C PRO A 161 -12.83 -7.91 8.57
N LYS A 162 -14.15 -8.16 8.57
CA LYS A 162 -14.71 -9.48 8.91
C LYS A 162 -14.25 -10.60 7.97
N ALA A 163 -14.09 -10.32 6.69
CA ALA A 163 -13.64 -11.30 5.69
C ALA A 163 -12.24 -11.87 5.98
N LEU A 164 -11.40 -11.17 6.75
CA LEU A 164 -10.10 -11.70 7.19
C LEU A 164 -10.24 -12.68 8.38
N THR A 165 -11.42 -12.76 9.01
CA THR A 165 -11.65 -13.49 10.26
C THR A 165 -12.57 -14.71 10.13
N ASP A 166 -13.38 -14.77 9.08
CA ASP A 166 -14.51 -15.71 8.95
C ASP A 166 -14.25 -16.87 7.97
N GLY A 167 -13.01 -17.00 7.48
CA GLY A 167 -12.61 -18.06 6.55
C GLY A 167 -12.90 -17.75 5.08
N THR A 168 -13.40 -16.55 4.74
CA THR A 168 -13.66 -16.12 3.34
C THR A 168 -12.49 -16.41 2.40
N PHE A 169 -11.26 -16.25 2.88
CA PHE A 169 -10.05 -16.41 2.06
C PHE A 169 -9.33 -17.75 2.17
N ASP A 170 -9.89 -18.74 2.86
CA ASP A 170 -9.22 -20.03 3.11
C ASP A 170 -8.83 -20.76 1.83
N HIS A 171 -9.70 -20.72 0.81
CA HIS A 171 -9.40 -21.29 -0.49
C HIS A 171 -8.31 -20.49 -1.23
N CYS A 172 -8.42 -19.16 -1.21
CA CYS A 172 -7.50 -18.24 -1.88
C CYS A 172 -6.06 -18.36 -1.34
N LEU A 173 -5.90 -18.62 -0.05
CA LEU A 173 -4.62 -18.70 0.63
C LEU A 173 -4.06 -20.13 0.80
N ARG A 174 -4.71 -21.14 0.22
CA ARG A 174 -4.35 -22.55 0.43
C ARG A 174 -2.86 -22.81 0.16
N GLU A 175 -2.33 -22.30 -0.95
CA GLU A 175 -0.93 -22.49 -1.36
C GLU A 175 0.02 -21.42 -0.79
N GLU A 176 -0.53 -20.37 -0.19
CA GLU A 176 0.20 -19.19 0.29
C GLU A 176 0.63 -19.34 1.77
N GLN A 177 1.57 -20.26 2.03
CA GLN A 177 1.98 -20.62 3.40
C GLN A 177 2.39 -19.40 4.25
N ARG A 178 3.19 -18.49 3.68
CA ARG A 178 3.66 -17.29 4.40
C ARG A 178 2.52 -16.33 4.74
N ALA A 179 1.56 -16.16 3.82
CA ALA A 179 0.42 -15.28 4.06
C ALA A 179 -0.53 -15.86 5.11
N ARG A 180 -0.76 -17.18 5.09
CA ARG A 180 -1.52 -17.86 6.15
C ARG A 180 -0.90 -17.66 7.53
N MET A 181 0.43 -17.78 7.63
CA MET A 181 1.14 -17.51 8.90
C MET A 181 0.97 -16.07 9.38
N LEU A 182 1.14 -15.09 8.49
CA LEU A 182 0.98 -13.67 8.84
C LEU A 182 -0.47 -13.34 9.23
N LEU A 183 -1.44 -13.89 8.52
CA LEU A 183 -2.85 -13.74 8.86
C LEU A 183 -3.15 -14.35 10.22
N GLN A 184 -2.63 -15.54 10.53
CA GLN A 184 -2.81 -16.14 11.85
C GLN A 184 -2.25 -15.26 12.98
N GLN A 185 -1.03 -14.75 12.83
CA GLN A 185 -0.42 -13.83 13.80
C GLN A 185 -1.24 -12.54 13.97
N LEU A 186 -1.78 -12.02 12.87
CA LEU A 186 -2.67 -10.86 12.89
C LEU A 186 -3.95 -11.16 13.68
N LEU A 187 -4.58 -12.30 13.43
CA LEU A 187 -5.79 -12.73 14.15
C LEU A 187 -5.56 -12.94 15.64
N ASP A 188 -4.41 -13.51 16.02
CA ASP A 188 -4.06 -13.70 17.42
C ASP A 188 -3.91 -12.35 18.15
N ASN A 189 -3.32 -11.34 17.50
CA ASN A 189 -3.24 -9.97 18.03
C ASN A 189 -4.61 -9.30 18.14
N VAL A 190 -5.47 -9.46 17.13
CA VAL A 190 -6.82 -8.87 17.10
C VAL A 190 -7.77 -9.53 18.12
N ARG A 191 -7.54 -10.79 18.48
CA ARG A 191 -8.27 -11.49 19.57
C ARG A 191 -7.75 -11.12 20.95
N GLY A 192 -6.54 -10.57 21.04
CA GLY A 192 -5.96 -10.05 22.27
C GLY A 192 -6.74 -8.85 22.84
N PRO A 193 -6.31 -8.33 24.00
CA PRO A 193 -6.98 -7.21 24.65
C PRO A 193 -7.13 -5.99 23.72
N PRO A 194 -8.15 -5.14 23.95
CA PRO A 194 -8.33 -3.92 23.17
C PRO A 194 -7.07 -3.04 23.25
N VAL A 195 -6.67 -2.47 22.11
CA VAL A 195 -5.64 -1.43 22.10
C VAL A 195 -6.28 -0.15 22.65
N PRO A 196 -5.69 0.53 23.64
CA PRO A 196 -6.20 1.83 24.10
C PRO A 196 -6.08 2.88 22.99
N TYR A 197 -6.87 3.96 23.09
CA TYR A 197 -6.71 5.09 22.16
C TYR A 197 -5.28 5.64 22.26
N PRO A 198 -4.62 6.00 21.14
CA PRO A 198 -3.24 6.42 21.18
C PRO A 198 -3.06 7.77 21.88
N SER A 199 -2.40 7.78 23.03
CA SER A 199 -2.13 8.98 23.85
C SER A 199 -1.39 10.09 23.08
N ARG A 200 -0.56 9.72 22.09
CA ARG A 200 0.15 10.67 21.22
C ARG A 200 -0.78 11.51 20.34
N TRP A 201 -2.01 11.08 20.10
CA TRP A 201 -3.00 11.85 19.33
C TRP A 201 -3.87 12.75 20.19
N GLU A 202 -3.86 12.59 21.52
CA GLU A 202 -4.61 13.46 22.44
C GLU A 202 -4.08 14.90 22.49
N ASN A 203 -2.85 15.11 22.01
CA ASN A 203 -2.12 16.39 22.07
C ASN A 203 -1.91 17.04 20.68
N LEU A 204 -2.62 16.57 19.64
CA LEU A 204 -2.57 17.10 18.27
C LEU A 204 -3.85 17.90 17.94
#